data_AF-A0A392N0X3-F1
#
_entry.id   AF-A0A392N0X3-F1
#
_cell.length_a   1.000
_cell.length_b   1.000
_cell.length_c   1.000
_cell.angle_alpha   90.00
_cell.angle_beta   90.00
_cell.angle_gamma   90.00
#
_symmetry.space_group_name_H-M   'P 1'
#
loop_
_entity.id
_entity.type
_entity.pdbx_description
1 polymer ?
#
loop_
_entity_poly.entity_id
_entity_poly.type
_entity_poly.pdbx_seq_one_letter_code
_entity_poly.pdbx_strand_id
1 'polypeptide(L)' 'GVDYDKEGSVLRVRGKNILENEHVKIGAFHTLELELQRPFVIRKDVWDSYALEVLQQASGMLSVI' A
#
# COMPACT_ATOMS: atom_id res chain seq x y z
N GLY A 1 -2.34 -3.80 -10.14
CA GLY A 1 -3.75 -4.06 -9.81
C GLY A 1 -3.88 -4.31 -8.33
N VAL A 2 -4.99 -3.90 -7.72
CA VAL A 2 -5.28 -4.08 -6.29
C VAL A 2 -6.48 -5.00 -6.14
N ASP A 3 -6.41 -5.91 -5.18
CA ASP A 3 -7.42 -6.93 -4.91
C ASP A 3 -7.69 -6.94 -3.39
N TYR A 4 -8.96 -6.80 -3.00
CA TYR A 4 -9.37 -6.75 -1.59
C TYR A 4 -10.46 -7.76 -1.30
N ASP A 5 -10.12 -8.73 -0.45
CA ASP A 5 -11.05 -9.71 0.10
C ASP A 5 -11.61 -9.19 1.43
N LYS A 6 -12.91 -8.88 1.43
CA LYS A 6 -13.62 -8.34 2.60
C LYS A 6 -13.80 -9.36 3.71
N GLU A 7 -14.04 -10.62 3.38
CA GLU A 7 -14.31 -11.66 4.37
C GLU A 7 -13.02 -12.03 5.10
N GLY A 8 -11.92 -12.17 4.35
CA GLY A 8 -10.60 -12.44 4.91
C GLY A 8 -9.87 -11.21 5.47
N SER A 9 -10.35 -9.99 5.20
CA SER A 9 -9.62 -8.74 5.45
C SER A 9 -8.22 -8.72 4.82
N VAL A 10 -8.10 -9.27 3.61
CA VAL A 10 -6.82 -9.43 2.91
C VAL A 10 -6.71 -8.46 1.74
N LEU A 11 -5.61 -7.70 1.70
CA LEU A 11 -5.29 -6.77 0.63
C LEU A 11 -4.05 -7.21 -0.14
N ARG A 12 -4.18 -7.37 -1.46
CA ARG A 12 -3.10 -7.77 -2.36
C ARG A 12 -2.85 -6.73 -3.42
N VAL A 13 -1.58 -6.39 -3.62
CA VAL A 13 -1.11 -5.46 -4.65
C VAL A 13 -0.23 -6.20 -5.63
N ARG A 14 -0.63 -6.22 -6.90
CA ARG A 14 0.10 -6.84 -8.00
C ARG A 14 0.76 -5.78 -8.87
N GLY A 15 2.04 -5.92 -9.13
CA GLY A 15 2.82 -4.95 -9.90
C GLY A 15 4.11 -5.52 -10.44
N LYS A 16 4.82 -4.72 -11.22
CA LYS A 16 6.18 -5.03 -11.67
C LYS A 16 7.18 -4.47 -10.67
N ASN A 17 8.26 -5.19 -10.42
CA ASN A 17 9.40 -4.62 -9.72
C ASN A 17 10.02 -3.50 -10.59
N ILE A 18 10.21 -2.31 -10.02
CA ILE A 18 10.76 -1.14 -10.71
C ILE A 18 12.15 -0.74 -10.20
N LEU A 19 12.66 -1.43 -9.17
CA LEU A 19 13.96 -1.19 -8.57
C LEU A 19 14.82 -2.45 -8.67
N GLU A 20 16.13 -2.29 -8.61
CA GLU A 20 17.03 -3.43 -8.50
C GLU A 20 16.80 -4.17 -7.17
N ASN A 21 16.79 -5.50 -7.22
CA ASN A 21 16.56 -6.36 -6.06
C ASN A 21 17.32 -7.67 -6.25
N GLU A 22 17.87 -8.22 -5.16
CA GLU A 22 18.69 -9.44 -5.19
C GLU A 22 17.90 -10.70 -5.56
N HIS A 23 16.57 -10.70 -5.36
CA HIS A 23 15.71 -11.87 -5.57
C HIS A 23 14.77 -11.73 -6.76
N VAL A 24 14.39 -10.50 -7.14
CA VAL A 24 13.39 -10.25 -8.18
C VAL A 24 13.93 -9.28 -9.23
N LYS A 25 14.03 -9.74 -10.48
CA LYS A 25 14.50 -8.90 -11.60
C LYS A 25 13.57 -7.71 -11.83
N ILE A 26 14.14 -6.59 -12.27
CA ILE A 26 13.37 -5.43 -12.76
C ILE A 26 12.41 -5.89 -13.88
N GLY A 27 11.17 -5.41 -13.82
CA GLY A 27 10.11 -5.73 -14.77
C GLY A 27 9.37 -7.04 -14.50
N ALA A 28 9.86 -7.90 -13.60
CA ALA A 28 9.16 -9.12 -13.20
C ALA A 28 7.92 -8.80 -12.36
N PHE A 29 6.86 -9.58 -12.56
CA PHE A 29 5.62 -9.42 -11.79
C PHE A 29 5.75 -10.06 -10.41
N HIS A 30 5.18 -9.38 -9.42
CA HIS A 30 5.05 -9.86 -8.05
C HIS A 30 3.69 -9.45 -7.46
N THR A 31 3.25 -10.21 -6.47
CA THR A 31 2.06 -9.92 -5.67
C THR A 31 2.49 -9.73 -4.23
N LEU A 32 2.29 -8.54 -3.69
CA LEU A 32 2.49 -8.24 -2.28
C LEU A 32 1.16 -8.36 -1.55
N GLU A 33 1.09 -9.20 -0.52
CA GLU A 33 0.01 -9.20 0.45
C GLU A 33 0.39 -8.26 1.60
N LEU A 34 -0.52 -7.38 2.02
CA LEU A 34 -0.27 -6.48 3.14
C LEU A 34 -0.57 -7.22 4.44
N GLU A 35 0.41 -7.18 5.34
CA GLU A 35 0.36 -7.85 6.64
C GLU A 35 0.29 -6.81 7.76
N LEU A 36 -0.42 -7.15 8.84
CA LEU A 36 -0.40 -6.34 10.06
C LEU A 36 1.02 -6.30 10.63
N GLN A 37 1.38 -5.16 11.24
CA GLN A 37 2.69 -4.95 11.88
C GLN A 37 3.90 -5.05 10.95
N ARG A 38 3.69 -5.16 9.64
CA ARG A 38 4.76 -5.11 8.64
C ARG A 38 4.76 -3.72 7.97
N PRO A 39 5.72 -2.84 8.29
CA PRO A 39 5.75 -1.50 7.71
C PRO A 39 5.99 -1.57 6.20
N PHE A 40 5.34 -0.68 5.48
CA PHE A 40 5.49 -0.53 4.04
C PHE A 40 5.45 0.94 3.64
N VAL A 41 5.88 1.24 2.42
CA VAL A 41 5.96 2.60 1.89
C VAL A 41 5.03 2.73 0.69
N ILE A 42 4.12 3.70 0.74
CA ILE A 42 3.29 4.11 -0.40
C ILE A 42 3.99 5.29 -1.09
N ARG A 43 4.08 5.24 -2.42
CA ARG A 43 4.52 6.36 -3.25
C ARG A 43 3.40 6.75 -4.20
N LYS A 44 3.13 8.05 -4.30
CA LYS A 44 2.21 8.67 -5.26
C LYS A 44 2.91 9.91 -5.82
N ASP A 45 2.67 10.21 -7.10
CA ASP A 45 3.19 11.42 -7.72
C ASP A 45 2.61 12.68 -7.08
N VAL A 46 1.33 12.61 -6.67
CA VAL A 46 0.62 13.69 -5.98
C VAL A 46 -0.09 13.12 -4.74
N TRP A 47 0.13 13.79 -3.62
CA TRP A 47 -0.64 13.64 -2.39
C TRP A 47 -1.60 14.82 -2.27
N ASP A 48 -2.83 14.62 -2.72
CA ASP A 48 -3.89 15.62 -2.59
C ASP A 48 -4.49 15.64 -1.18
N SER A 49 -5.32 16.64 -0.89
CA SER A 49 -5.95 16.81 0.42
C SER A 49 -6.78 15.60 0.83
N TYR A 50 -7.48 14.99 -0.12
CA TYR A 50 -8.28 13.79 0.12
C TYR A 50 -7.42 12.60 0.55
N ALA A 51 -6.29 12.34 -0.13
CA ALA A 51 -5.38 11.27 0.24
C ALA A 51 -4.79 11.47 1.64
N LEU A 52 -4.49 12.71 2.03
CA LEU A 52 -4.00 13.03 3.36
C LEU A 52 -5.10 12.84 4.42
N GLU A 53 -6.32 13.28 4.16
CA GLU A 53 -7.48 13.12 5.06
C GLU A 53 -7.75 11.63 5.36
N VAL A 54 -7.75 10.78 4.32
CA VAL A 54 -7.96 9.33 4.48
C VAL A 54 -6.87 8.70 5.36
N LEU A 55 -5.60 9.10 5.17
CA LEU A 55 -4.50 8.60 6.00
C LEU A 55 -4.63 9.05 7.46
N GLN A 56 -5.03 10.30 7.71
CA GLN A 56 -5.24 10.83 9.05
C GLN A 56 -6.39 10.11 9.78
N GLN A 57 -7.47 9.82 9.06
CA GLN A 57 -8.60 9.05 9.59
C GLN A 57 -8.16 7.63 9.94
N ALA A 58 -7.42 6.97 9.04
CA ALA A 58 -6.93 5.61 9.25
C ALA A 58 -5.91 5.50 10.40
N SER A 59 -5.09 6.53 10.61
CA SER A 59 -4.10 6.56 11.71
C SER A 59 -4.70 6.91 13.07
N GLY A 60 -6.02 7.16 13.14
CA GLY A 60 -6.69 7.60 14.37
C GLY A 60 -6.30 9.02 14.82
N MET A 61 -5.69 9.82 13.94
CA MET A 61 -5.25 11.19 14.26
C MET A 61 -6.37 12.23 14.08
N LEU A 62 -7.62 11.77 13.94
CA LEU A 62 -8.84 12.56 14.00
C LEU A 62 -9.44 12.47 15.42
N SER A 63 -8.73 13.04 16.39
CA SER A 63 -9.34 13.42 17.67
C SER A 63 -8.94 14.87 17.96
N VAL A 64 -9.97 15.72 18.00
CA VAL A 64 -9.93 17.14 18.36
C VAL A 64 -9.52 18.10 17.22
N ILE A 65 -10.50 18.43 16.39
CA ILE A 65 -10.80 19.83 16.04
C ILE A 65 -12.23 20.11 16.50
#